data_AF-A0A7K5Q167-F1
#
_entry.id   AF-A0A7K5Q167-F1
#
_cell.length_a   1.000
_cell.length_b   1.000
_cell.length_c   1.000
_cell.angle_alpha   90.00
_cell.angle_beta   90.00
_cell.angle_gamma   90.00
#
_symmetry.space_group_name_H-M   'P 1'
#
loop_
_entity.id
_entity.type
_entity.pdbx_description
1 polymer ?
#
loop_
_entity_poly.entity_id
_entity_poly.type
_entity_poly.pdbx_seq_one_letter_code
_entity_poly.pdbx_strand_id
1 'polypeptide(L)'
;MEAALTDMYDQALLGILQHVGNVEEFLRILFGFLYRKTDFYRLLLRPGDRLGFPPGAAQAMALQAFRVFERMARQDDEKRRRELEAKLRKKEEEEEAAAAAERVNLCPAAQEIEVETSEHIPAPDDGEAAGTQESAAAHGAAAPSPVSMEPPGAAAPAELPTRQEQFQTNPDSYNGAVRENYTWSQDYSDLEIKVPVPKHIVKGKQVSVDISSGAIRVAVLEGSSQHILMEGKLTHKINTESSLWSLEPGKCVLV
;
A
#
# COMPACT_ATOMS: atom_id res chain seq x y z
N MET A 1 15.63 -3.04 -13.26
CA MET A 1 15.62 -1.65 -12.74
C MET A 1 14.19 -1.17 -12.58
N GLU A 2 13.34 -1.30 -13.61
CA GLU A 2 11.92 -0.91 -13.57
C GLU A 2 11.13 -1.56 -12.41
N ALA A 3 11.19 -2.90 -12.27
CA ALA A 3 10.58 -3.63 -11.16
C ALA A 3 11.15 -3.32 -9.75
N ALA A 4 12.28 -2.59 -9.64
CA ALA A 4 12.81 -2.18 -8.34
C ALA A 4 12.27 -0.81 -7.88
N LEU A 5 11.58 -0.09 -8.77
CA LEU A 5 10.94 1.20 -8.46
C LEU A 5 9.46 1.05 -8.12
N THR A 6 8.79 -0.01 -8.59
CA THR A 6 7.41 -0.34 -8.23
C THR A 6 7.30 -0.69 -6.74
N ASP A 7 8.02 -1.73 -6.34
CA ASP A 7 7.85 -2.41 -5.04
C ASP A 7 8.26 -1.51 -3.85
N MET A 8 9.03 -0.44 -4.11
CA MET A 8 9.53 0.49 -3.09
C MET A 8 8.41 1.29 -2.40
N TYR A 9 7.31 1.55 -3.09
CA TYR A 9 6.17 2.31 -2.54
C TYR A 9 4.99 1.42 -2.15
N ASP A 10 5.01 0.13 -2.48
CA ASP A 10 3.87 -0.77 -2.35
C ASP A 10 3.35 -0.87 -0.91
N GLN A 11 4.21 -0.88 0.10
CA GLN A 11 3.74 -0.94 1.51
C GLN A 11 2.94 0.31 1.91
N ALA A 12 3.37 1.49 1.47
CA ALA A 12 2.65 2.73 1.73
C ALA A 12 1.33 2.79 0.95
N LEU A 13 1.34 2.40 -0.32
CA LEU A 13 0.14 2.37 -1.17
C LEU A 13 -0.88 1.32 -0.67
N LEU A 14 -0.39 0.14 -0.25
CA LEU A 14 -1.20 -0.93 0.31
C LEU A 14 -1.83 -0.52 1.65
N GLY A 15 -1.10 0.17 2.52
CA GLY A 15 -1.66 0.70 3.77
C GLY A 15 -2.82 1.67 3.54
N ILE A 16 -2.69 2.60 2.58
CA ILE A 16 -3.79 3.49 2.18
C ILE A 16 -4.96 2.66 1.62
N LEU A 17 -4.70 1.73 0.70
CA LEU A 17 -5.73 0.93 0.06
C LEU A 17 -6.50 0.04 1.05
N GLN A 18 -5.81 -0.56 2.03
CA GLN A 18 -6.41 -1.38 3.08
C GLN A 18 -7.31 -0.56 4.01
N HIS A 19 -6.87 0.63 4.44
CA HIS A 19 -7.70 1.52 5.26
C HIS A 19 -8.95 1.98 4.49
N VAL A 20 -8.79 2.33 3.21
CA VAL A 20 -9.88 2.84 2.37
C VAL A 20 -10.87 1.72 1.98
N GLY A 21 -10.40 0.48 1.86
CA GLY A 21 -11.23 -0.71 1.62
C GLY A 21 -11.79 -0.84 0.19
N ASN A 22 -11.66 0.18 -0.66
CA ASN A 22 -12.12 0.17 -2.05
C ASN A 22 -11.10 0.86 -2.98
N VAL A 23 -10.81 0.22 -4.12
CA VAL A 23 -9.93 0.73 -5.18
C VAL A 23 -10.46 2.04 -5.79
N GLU A 24 -11.78 2.19 -5.97
CA GLU A 24 -12.38 3.41 -6.52
C GLU A 24 -12.11 4.64 -5.63
N GLU A 25 -12.34 4.48 -4.33
CA GLU A 25 -12.12 5.53 -3.33
C GLU A 25 -10.63 5.80 -3.14
N PHE A 26 -9.77 4.78 -3.23
CA PHE A 26 -8.31 4.94 -3.26
C PHE A 26 -7.86 5.79 -4.46
N LEU A 27 -8.39 5.53 -5.66
CA LEU A 27 -8.12 6.37 -6.84
C LEU A 27 -8.63 7.80 -6.65
N ARG A 28 -9.81 7.98 -6.04
CA ARG A 28 -10.34 9.31 -5.69
C ARG A 28 -9.41 10.08 -4.74
N ILE A 29 -8.82 9.39 -3.76
CA ILE A 29 -7.85 9.94 -2.82
C ILE A 29 -6.54 10.29 -3.53
N LEU A 30 -6.03 9.42 -4.43
CA LEU A 30 -4.82 9.64 -5.22
C LEU A 30 -4.95 10.88 -6.13
N PHE A 31 -6.03 10.96 -6.93
CA PHE A 31 -6.31 12.12 -7.76
C PHE A 31 -6.60 13.38 -6.92
N GLY A 32 -7.25 13.22 -5.77
CA GLY A 32 -7.44 14.30 -4.79
C GLY A 32 -6.12 14.81 -4.19
N PHE A 33 -5.13 13.95 -3.97
CA PHE A 33 -3.78 14.34 -3.57
C PHE A 33 -3.09 15.13 -4.68
N LEU A 34 -3.13 14.64 -5.93
CA LEU A 34 -2.58 15.35 -7.09
C LEU A 34 -3.20 16.75 -7.24
N TYR A 35 -4.51 16.89 -7.05
CA TYR A 35 -5.20 18.18 -7.04
C TYR A 35 -4.74 19.14 -5.93
N ARG A 36 -4.52 18.65 -4.70
CA ARG A 36 -4.17 19.51 -3.54
C ARG A 36 -2.68 19.80 -3.38
N LYS A 37 -1.80 18.94 -3.91
CA LYS A 37 -0.37 18.92 -3.59
C LYS A 37 0.56 19.01 -4.81
N THR A 38 0.03 18.98 -6.03
CA THR A 38 0.83 19.12 -7.25
C THR A 38 0.19 20.12 -8.21
N ASP A 39 0.86 20.42 -9.31
CA ASP A 39 0.34 21.24 -10.41
C ASP A 39 -0.39 20.42 -11.49
N PHE A 40 -0.66 19.12 -11.27
CA PHE A 40 -1.24 18.19 -12.23
C PHE A 40 -2.53 18.68 -12.92
N TYR A 41 -3.39 19.38 -12.20
CA TYR A 41 -4.65 19.95 -12.74
C TYR A 41 -4.54 21.44 -13.14
N ARG A 42 -3.37 22.06 -13.01
CA ARG A 42 -3.14 23.45 -13.45
C ARG A 42 -2.93 23.47 -14.95
N LEU A 43 -3.62 24.37 -15.64
CA LEU A 43 -3.44 24.56 -17.08
C LEU A 43 -2.32 25.54 -17.37
N LEU A 44 -1.39 25.12 -18.22
CA LEU A 44 -0.37 25.96 -18.84
C LEU A 44 -1.02 26.71 -20.01
N LEU A 45 -1.42 27.96 -19.79
CA LEU A 45 -2.21 28.74 -20.76
C LEU A 45 -1.37 29.79 -21.49
N ARG A 46 -0.24 30.22 -20.92
CA ARG A 46 0.62 31.27 -21.47
C ARG A 46 2.07 30.78 -21.57
N PRO A 47 2.85 31.22 -22.57
CA PRO A 47 4.27 30.85 -22.70
C PRO A 47 5.18 31.28 -21.53
N GLY A 48 4.70 32.15 -20.64
CA GLY A 48 5.41 32.56 -19.41
C GLY A 48 4.95 31.84 -18.15
N ASP A 49 3.98 30.93 -18.22
CA ASP A 49 3.57 30.11 -17.09
C ASP A 49 4.67 29.08 -16.78
N ARG A 50 4.98 28.86 -15.49
CA ARG A 50 6.06 27.94 -15.05
C ARG A 50 5.54 26.62 -14.46
N LEU A 51 4.22 26.50 -14.28
CA LEU A 51 3.57 25.42 -13.52
C LEU A 51 2.33 24.92 -14.25
N GLY A 52 2.10 23.62 -14.22
CA GLY A 52 0.98 22.96 -14.84
C GLY A 52 1.26 22.41 -16.24
N PHE A 53 0.22 21.85 -16.85
CA PHE A 53 0.30 21.07 -18.09
C PHE A 53 -0.53 21.73 -19.21
N PRO A 54 -0.14 21.56 -20.48
CA PRO A 54 -1.00 21.94 -21.61
C PRO A 54 -2.38 21.27 -21.53
N PRO A 55 -3.45 21.89 -22.06
CA PRO A 55 -4.79 21.31 -22.07
C PRO A 55 -4.80 19.86 -22.60
N GLY A 56 -5.37 18.94 -21.81
CA GLY A 56 -5.44 17.50 -22.12
C GLY A 56 -4.18 16.67 -21.81
N ALA A 57 -3.00 17.28 -21.60
CA ALA A 57 -1.76 16.53 -21.40
C ALA A 57 -1.75 15.71 -20.10
N ALA A 58 -2.23 16.26 -18.99
CA ALA A 58 -2.33 15.53 -17.72
C ALA A 58 -3.28 14.32 -17.81
N GLN A 59 -4.41 14.46 -18.51
CA GLN A 59 -5.33 13.35 -18.78
C GLN A 59 -4.68 12.27 -19.66
N ALA A 60 -3.94 12.68 -20.70
CA ALA A 60 -3.22 11.76 -21.57
C ALA A 60 -2.12 10.99 -20.80
N MET A 61 -1.43 11.63 -19.85
CA MET A 61 -0.45 10.99 -18.97
C MET A 61 -1.10 9.91 -18.09
N ALA A 62 -2.21 10.22 -17.42
CA ALA A 62 -2.93 9.25 -16.58
C ALA A 62 -3.44 8.05 -17.41
N LEU A 63 -4.02 8.32 -18.59
CA LEU A 63 -4.49 7.27 -19.49
C LEU A 63 -3.35 6.41 -20.06
N GLN A 64 -2.19 7.01 -20.33
CA GLN A 64 -1.01 6.30 -20.80
C GLN A 64 -0.45 5.38 -19.70
N ALA A 65 -0.37 5.85 -18.45
CA ALA A 65 0.01 5.02 -17.31
C ALA A 65 -0.94 3.82 -17.15
N PHE A 66 -2.26 4.05 -17.18
CA PHE A 66 -3.25 2.98 -17.11
C PHE A 66 -3.04 1.91 -18.21
N ARG A 67 -2.86 2.34 -19.47
CA ARG A 67 -2.64 1.43 -20.62
C ARG A 67 -1.36 0.59 -20.52
N VAL A 68 -0.33 1.09 -19.83
CA VAL A 68 0.91 0.33 -19.58
C VAL A 68 0.61 -0.84 -18.63
N PHE A 69 -0.05 -0.59 -17.51
CA PHE A 69 -0.43 -1.64 -16.55
C PHE A 69 -1.50 -2.59 -17.11
N GLU A 70 -2.48 -2.10 -17.88
CA GLU A 70 -3.47 -2.93 -18.57
C GLU A 70 -2.81 -3.95 -19.51
N ARG A 71 -1.78 -3.53 -20.26
CA ARG A 71 -1.03 -4.43 -21.15
C ARG A 71 -0.26 -5.49 -20.36
N MET A 72 0.39 -5.11 -19.26
CA MET A 72 1.15 -6.05 -18.43
C MET A 72 0.22 -7.09 -17.78
N ALA A 73 -0.93 -6.66 -17.23
CA ALA A 73 -1.93 -7.57 -16.68
C ALA A 73 -2.40 -8.62 -17.72
N ARG A 74 -2.70 -8.20 -18.95
CA ARG A 74 -3.06 -9.14 -20.04
C ARG A 74 -1.94 -10.13 -20.36
N GLN A 75 -0.68 -9.70 -20.32
CA GLN A 75 0.48 -10.57 -20.57
C GLN A 75 0.70 -11.58 -19.43
N ASP A 76 0.53 -11.15 -18.18
CA ASP A 76 0.63 -12.02 -17.01
C ASP A 76 -0.51 -13.05 -16.95
N ASP A 77 -1.73 -12.66 -17.32
CA ASP A 77 -2.88 -13.58 -17.43
C ASP A 77 -2.68 -14.61 -18.56
N GLU A 78 -2.20 -14.18 -19.73
CA GLU A 78 -1.82 -15.10 -20.81
C GLU A 78 -0.73 -16.09 -20.37
N LYS A 79 0.29 -15.61 -19.66
CA LYS A 79 1.38 -16.45 -19.16
C LYS A 79 0.85 -17.45 -18.13
N ARG A 80 0.08 -17.00 -17.15
CA ARG A 80 -0.54 -17.84 -16.10
C ARG A 80 -1.44 -18.91 -16.71
N ARG A 81 -2.20 -18.57 -17.75
CA ARG A 81 -3.03 -19.53 -18.50
C ARG A 81 -2.19 -20.58 -19.22
N ARG A 82 -1.15 -20.18 -19.96
CA ARG A 82 -0.22 -21.12 -20.63
C ARG A 82 0.48 -22.05 -19.62
N GLU A 83 0.89 -21.53 -18.46
CA GLU A 83 1.47 -22.33 -17.38
C GLU A 83 0.48 -23.34 -16.79
N LEU A 84 -0.80 -23.00 -16.68
CA LEU A 84 -1.85 -23.91 -16.21
C LEU A 84 -2.17 -24.99 -17.26
N GLU A 85 -2.34 -24.60 -18.52
CA GLU A 85 -2.55 -25.52 -19.65
C GLU A 85 -1.39 -26.52 -19.80
N ALA A 86 -0.13 -26.07 -19.63
CA ALA A 86 1.04 -26.94 -19.64
C ALA A 86 1.10 -27.90 -18.43
N LYS A 87 0.67 -27.45 -17.24
CA LYS A 87 0.55 -28.31 -16.04
C LYS A 87 -0.54 -29.38 -16.20
N LEU A 88 -1.67 -29.03 -16.82
CA LEU A 88 -2.75 -29.97 -17.10
C LEU A 88 -2.30 -31.04 -18.10
N ARG A 89 -1.76 -30.64 -19.26
CA ARG A 89 -1.22 -31.58 -20.25
C ARG A 89 -0.18 -32.53 -19.67
N LYS A 90 0.77 -32.01 -18.89
CA LYS A 90 1.77 -32.84 -18.22
C LYS A 90 1.13 -33.84 -17.23
N LYS A 91 0.10 -33.44 -16.50
CA LYS A 91 -0.64 -34.35 -15.61
C LYS A 91 -1.40 -35.42 -16.39
N GLU A 92 -2.04 -35.04 -17.50
CA GLU A 92 -2.75 -35.97 -18.40
C GLU A 92 -1.77 -37.00 -19.01
N GLU A 93 -0.60 -36.56 -19.47
CA GLU A 93 0.48 -37.44 -19.96
C GLU A 93 1.01 -38.40 -18.87
N GLU A 94 1.18 -37.91 -17.62
CA GLU A 94 1.57 -38.73 -16.47
C GLU A 94 0.48 -39.75 -16.07
N GLU A 95 -0.80 -39.37 -16.14
CA GLU A 95 -1.96 -40.21 -15.82
C GLU A 95 -2.21 -41.28 -16.90
N GLU A 96 -2.07 -40.92 -18.19
CA GLU A 96 -2.13 -41.87 -19.31
C GLU A 96 -0.96 -42.87 -19.27
N ALA A 97 0.26 -42.41 -18.98
CA ALA A 97 1.42 -43.29 -18.82
C ALA A 97 1.25 -44.27 -17.64
N ALA A 98 0.68 -43.81 -16.52
CA ALA A 98 0.36 -44.68 -15.38
C ALA A 98 -0.72 -45.72 -15.73
N ALA A 99 -1.82 -45.29 -16.38
CA ALA A 99 -2.89 -46.19 -16.80
C ALA A 99 -2.43 -47.20 -17.86
N ALA A 100 -1.52 -46.82 -18.76
CA ALA A 100 -0.89 -47.73 -19.72
C ALA A 100 0.00 -48.77 -19.02
N ALA A 101 0.81 -48.36 -18.04
CA ALA A 101 1.63 -49.26 -17.24
C ALA A 101 0.78 -50.25 -16.41
N GLU A 102 -0.36 -49.81 -15.85
CA GLU A 102 -1.30 -50.66 -15.14
C GLU A 102 -1.99 -51.68 -16.09
N ARG A 103 -2.43 -51.24 -17.27
CA ARG A 103 -3.02 -52.13 -18.29
C ARG A 103 -2.07 -53.21 -18.79
N VAL A 104 -0.78 -52.89 -18.98
CA VAL A 104 0.25 -53.88 -19.36
C VAL A 104 0.44 -54.95 -18.27
N ASN A 105 0.16 -54.63 -17.00
CA ASN A 105 0.27 -55.55 -15.88
C ASN A 105 -0.93 -56.50 -15.69
N LEU A 106 -2.05 -56.28 -16.40
CA LEU A 106 -3.35 -56.95 -16.12
C LEU A 106 -3.91 -57.84 -17.24
N CYS A 107 -3.26 -57.95 -18.42
CA CYS A 107 -3.84 -58.64 -19.58
C CYS A 107 -3.01 -59.82 -20.15
N PRO A 108 -3.46 -61.07 -19.96
CA PRO A 108 -3.19 -62.20 -20.84
C PRO A 108 -4.40 -62.49 -21.78
N ALA A 109 -4.26 -62.10 -23.05
CA ALA A 109 -4.92 -62.57 -24.29
C ALA A 109 -6.43 -62.98 -24.33
N ALA A 110 -7.26 -62.16 -25.02
CA ALA A 110 -8.37 -62.52 -25.94
C ALA A 110 -8.98 -61.21 -26.50
N GLN A 111 -8.88 -60.87 -27.80
CA GLN A 111 -9.65 -61.29 -28.98
C GLN A 111 -10.90 -60.41 -29.26
N GLU A 112 -11.08 -60.05 -30.55
CA GLU A 112 -11.88 -58.92 -31.09
C GLU A 112 -13.41 -59.18 -31.20
N ILE A 113 -14.20 -58.10 -31.41
CA ILE A 113 -15.41 -58.00 -32.29
C ILE A 113 -15.90 -56.53 -32.38
N GLU A 114 -16.41 -56.13 -33.55
CA GLU A 114 -16.98 -54.80 -33.92
C GLU A 114 -18.38 -54.53 -33.24
N VAL A 115 -19.08 -53.39 -33.32
CA VAL A 115 -19.58 -52.58 -34.46
C VAL A 115 -20.09 -51.18 -34.01
N GLU A 116 -20.07 -50.20 -34.93
CA GLU A 116 -20.80 -48.90 -35.02
C GLU A 116 -22.06 -48.66 -34.14
N THR A 117 -22.48 -47.42 -33.78
CA THR A 117 -23.08 -46.43 -34.72
C THR A 117 -23.33 -45.02 -34.11
N SER A 118 -23.03 -43.97 -34.90
CA SER A 118 -23.58 -42.58 -35.04
C SER A 118 -24.37 -41.83 -33.94
N GLU A 119 -24.04 -40.53 -33.74
CA GLU A 119 -24.87 -39.31 -34.02
C GLU A 119 -24.16 -38.05 -33.46
N HIS A 120 -23.63 -37.11 -34.26
CA HIS A 120 -24.24 -36.00 -35.02
C HIS A 120 -24.87 -34.84 -34.20
N ILE A 121 -24.16 -33.71 -34.08
CA ILE A 121 -24.72 -32.33 -34.09
C ILE A 121 -23.67 -31.36 -34.68
N PRO A 122 -24.04 -30.46 -35.60
CA PRO A 122 -23.44 -29.13 -35.69
C PRO A 122 -24.47 -28.01 -35.49
N ALA A 123 -24.05 -26.95 -34.80
CA ALA A 123 -24.69 -25.62 -34.81
C ALA A 123 -24.42 -24.93 -36.19
N PRO A 124 -24.91 -23.70 -36.54
CA PRO A 124 -24.89 -22.53 -35.65
C PRO A 124 -25.93 -21.37 -35.91
N ASP A 125 -25.77 -20.34 -35.06
CA ASP A 125 -25.79 -18.88 -35.33
C ASP A 125 -27.05 -18.01 -35.56
N ASP A 126 -26.77 -16.71 -35.33
CA ASP A 126 -27.38 -15.46 -35.82
C ASP A 126 -28.65 -14.88 -35.17
N GLY A 127 -28.59 -13.55 -34.90
CA GLY A 127 -29.77 -12.69 -34.80
C GLY A 127 -29.71 -11.53 -33.79
N GLU A 128 -29.26 -10.34 -34.22
CA GLU A 128 -29.39 -9.07 -33.48
C GLU A 128 -30.86 -8.59 -33.32
N ALA A 129 -31.16 -7.73 -32.33
CA ALA A 129 -31.43 -6.30 -32.57
C ALA A 129 -32.13 -5.51 -31.43
N ALA A 130 -31.73 -4.22 -31.33
CA ALA A 130 -32.50 -3.02 -30.94
C ALA A 130 -32.97 -2.80 -29.46
N GLY A 131 -32.43 -1.75 -28.83
CA GLY A 131 -32.87 -1.21 -27.52
C GLY A 131 -32.35 0.23 -27.30
N THR A 132 -33.15 1.12 -26.68
CA THR A 132 -33.09 2.57 -26.98
C THR A 132 -33.58 3.49 -25.84
N GLN A 133 -32.93 4.66 -25.65
CA GLN A 133 -33.37 5.91 -24.95
C GLN A 133 -33.57 5.86 -23.40
N GLU A 134 -32.80 6.65 -22.60
CA GLU A 134 -33.01 8.04 -22.09
C GLU A 134 -33.59 8.08 -20.65
N SER A 135 -33.36 9.07 -19.76
CA SER A 135 -32.44 10.23 -19.68
C SER A 135 -32.38 10.77 -18.21
N ALA A 136 -31.43 11.66 -17.88
CA ALA A 136 -31.37 12.62 -16.75
C ALA A 136 -31.54 12.12 -15.27
N ALA A 137 -30.61 12.34 -14.33
CA ALA A 137 -30.15 13.61 -13.71
C ALA A 137 -31.23 14.36 -12.87
N ALA A 138 -30.97 14.98 -11.71
CA ALA A 138 -29.80 15.02 -10.82
C ALA A 138 -30.20 15.50 -9.39
N HIS A 139 -29.28 15.26 -8.45
CA HIS A 139 -29.16 15.81 -7.09
C HIS A 139 -29.36 17.34 -6.93
N GLY A 140 -29.61 17.77 -5.68
CA GLY A 140 -29.42 19.16 -5.26
C GLY A 140 -29.55 19.37 -3.75
N ALA A 141 -28.42 19.64 -3.06
CA ALA A 141 -28.40 20.05 -1.65
C ALA A 141 -27.48 21.28 -1.44
N ALA A 142 -27.97 22.21 -0.61
CA ALA A 142 -27.30 23.27 0.16
C ALA A 142 -26.00 23.99 -0.34
N ALA A 143 -26.13 25.32 -0.49
CA ALA A 143 -25.28 26.44 0.01
C ALA A 143 -23.72 26.39 0.02
N PRO A 144 -23.08 27.54 -0.30
CA PRO A 144 -21.73 27.82 0.22
C PRO A 144 -21.40 29.27 0.65
N SER A 145 -20.38 29.38 1.50
CA SER A 145 -19.46 30.51 1.82
C SER A 145 -18.30 29.92 2.65
N PRO A 146 -17.06 30.47 2.74
CA PRO A 146 -16.66 31.89 2.72
C PRO A 146 -15.33 32.20 1.95
N VAL A 147 -14.68 33.36 2.21
CA VAL A 147 -13.40 33.81 1.59
C VAL A 147 -12.51 34.58 2.60
N SER A 148 -11.18 34.34 2.63
CA SER A 148 -10.04 35.24 3.02
C SER A 148 -8.79 34.36 3.31
N MET A 149 -7.62 34.46 2.64
CA MET A 149 -6.56 35.52 2.58
C MET A 149 -5.52 35.50 3.71
N GLU A 150 -4.24 35.23 3.35
CA GLU A 150 -2.99 35.55 4.10
C GLU A 150 -2.68 37.06 4.06
N PRO A 151 -1.69 37.59 4.84
CA PRO A 151 -0.33 37.85 4.31
C PRO A 151 0.82 37.77 5.38
N PRO A 152 2.12 38.10 5.07
CA PRO A 152 3.30 37.47 5.70
C PRO A 152 4.24 38.42 6.51
N GLY A 153 5.34 37.90 7.11
CA GLY A 153 6.39 38.75 7.70
C GLY A 153 7.63 38.06 8.34
N ALA A 154 8.75 38.05 7.58
CA ALA A 154 10.17 38.11 7.97
C ALA A 154 10.75 37.49 9.28
N ALA A 155 11.82 36.67 9.12
CA ALA A 155 13.16 36.77 9.75
C ALA A 155 13.77 35.38 10.07
N ALA A 156 15.00 35.12 9.60
CA ALA A 156 15.77 33.91 9.91
C ALA A 156 16.72 34.13 11.09
N PRO A 157 16.97 33.10 11.91
CA PRO A 157 18.36 32.78 12.27
C PRO A 157 18.67 31.28 12.40
N ALA A 158 19.95 30.95 12.16
CA ALA A 158 20.68 29.72 12.52
C ALA A 158 20.20 28.36 11.93
N GLU A 159 21.05 27.75 11.10
CA GLU A 159 20.91 26.38 10.60
C GLU A 159 21.19 25.34 11.69
N LEU A 160 20.19 25.10 12.54
CA LEU A 160 19.94 23.76 13.06
C LEU A 160 19.46 22.86 11.90
N PRO A 161 19.59 21.52 11.98
CA PRO A 161 19.08 20.60 10.97
C PRO A 161 17.54 20.67 10.91
N THR A 162 17.04 21.58 10.10
CA THR A 162 15.66 22.08 10.08
C THR A 162 14.76 21.33 9.08
N ARG A 163 15.34 20.42 8.30
CA ARG A 163 14.63 19.70 7.24
C ARG A 163 14.23 18.31 7.71
N GLN A 164 12.93 18.13 7.93
CA GLN A 164 12.28 16.88 8.34
C GLN A 164 12.74 15.66 7.53
N GLU A 165 13.01 15.87 6.23
CA GLU A 165 13.58 14.88 5.30
C GLU A 165 14.83 14.17 5.84
N GLN A 166 15.74 14.87 6.54
CA GLN A 166 16.98 14.28 7.07
C GLN A 166 16.75 13.25 8.18
N PHE A 167 15.60 13.31 8.86
CA PHE A 167 15.25 12.38 9.94
C PHE A 167 14.36 11.23 9.45
N GLN A 168 13.89 11.29 8.20
CA GLN A 168 13.02 10.31 7.53
C GLN A 168 13.78 9.39 6.55
N THR A 169 15.11 9.53 6.46
CA THR A 169 15.95 8.72 5.56
C THR A 169 16.24 7.30 6.07
N ASN A 170 15.93 6.97 7.33
CA ASN A 170 16.11 5.62 7.86
C ASN A 170 14.84 4.77 7.62
N PRO A 171 14.93 3.58 6.99
CA PRO A 171 13.80 2.64 6.91
C PRO A 171 13.18 2.28 8.26
N ASP A 172 13.93 2.34 9.38
CA ASP A 172 13.39 2.13 10.74
C ASP A 172 12.40 3.21 11.19
N SER A 173 12.28 4.33 10.46
CA SER A 173 11.43 5.48 10.79
C SER A 173 10.24 5.65 9.84
N TYR A 174 9.52 4.55 9.57
CA TYR A 174 8.35 4.52 8.70
C TYR A 174 7.33 5.61 9.06
N ASN A 175 7.16 6.59 8.16
CA ASN A 175 6.37 7.82 8.33
C ASN A 175 6.65 8.61 9.63
N GLY A 176 7.83 8.41 10.24
CA GLY A 176 8.19 8.95 11.55
C GLY A 176 9.44 9.80 11.52
N ALA A 177 10.33 9.62 12.51
CA ALA A 177 11.68 10.22 12.51
C ALA A 177 12.65 9.52 13.47
N VAL A 178 13.92 9.43 13.06
CA VAL A 178 15.05 9.13 13.96
C VAL A 178 15.50 10.40 14.69
N ARG A 179 15.68 10.32 16.01
CA ARG A 179 16.35 11.34 16.86
C ARG A 179 17.52 10.70 17.61
N GLU A 180 18.33 11.54 18.26
CA GLU A 180 19.48 11.08 19.04
C GLU A 180 19.07 10.21 20.25
N ASN A 181 17.93 10.50 20.88
CA ASN A 181 17.47 9.84 22.11
C ASN A 181 16.21 8.96 21.95
N TYR A 182 15.58 8.96 20.78
CA TYR A 182 14.49 8.03 20.42
C TYR A 182 14.33 7.93 18.90
N THR A 183 13.83 6.81 18.42
CA THR A 183 13.26 6.70 17.06
C THR A 183 11.76 6.50 17.20
N TRP A 184 10.98 7.00 16.26
CA TRP A 184 9.57 6.65 16.17
C TRP A 184 9.16 6.41 14.72
N SER A 185 8.13 5.58 14.57
CA SER A 185 7.42 5.24 13.35
C SER A 185 5.92 5.31 13.64
N GLN A 186 5.12 5.54 12.60
CA GLN A 186 3.68 5.69 12.74
C GLN A 186 2.97 5.04 11.54
N ASP A 187 1.87 4.35 11.82
CA ASP A 187 0.89 3.94 10.81
C ASP A 187 -0.42 4.77 10.94
N TYR A 188 -1.55 4.24 10.46
CA TYR A 188 -2.82 4.95 10.50
C TYR A 188 -3.53 4.89 11.85
N SER A 189 -3.27 3.87 12.66
CA SER A 189 -3.91 3.63 13.95
C SER A 189 -2.96 3.86 15.13
N ASP A 190 -1.67 3.53 14.96
CA ASP A 190 -0.73 3.36 16.06
C ASP A 190 0.58 4.14 15.85
N LEU A 191 1.26 4.41 16.97
CA LEU A 191 2.51 5.15 17.06
C LEU A 191 3.50 4.32 17.87
N GLU A 192 4.58 3.84 17.23
CA GLU A 192 5.64 3.09 17.90
C GLU A 192 6.82 4.02 18.21
N ILE A 193 7.29 3.99 19.47
CA ILE A 193 8.41 4.81 19.95
C ILE A 193 9.47 3.91 20.59
N LYS A 194 10.66 3.91 19.99
CA LYS A 194 11.82 3.14 20.40
C LYS A 194 12.86 4.03 21.08
N VAL A 195 12.98 3.91 22.40
CA VAL A 195 13.93 4.68 23.24
C VAL A 195 15.13 3.80 23.60
N PRO A 196 16.34 4.05 23.06
CA PRO A 196 17.53 3.25 23.38
C PRO A 196 17.87 3.28 24.87
N VAL A 197 18.27 2.12 25.43
CA VAL A 197 18.72 2.02 26.83
C VAL A 197 20.17 1.53 26.93
N PRO A 198 20.91 1.91 27.98
CA PRO A 198 22.23 1.35 28.25
C PRO A 198 22.22 -0.19 28.42
N LYS A 199 23.33 -0.84 28.07
CA LYS A 199 23.46 -2.32 28.04
C LYS A 199 23.22 -3.01 29.39
N HIS A 200 23.36 -2.32 30.52
CA HIS A 200 23.09 -2.86 31.86
C HIS A 200 21.60 -2.82 32.27
N ILE A 201 20.74 -2.24 31.44
CA ILE A 201 19.29 -2.15 31.68
C ILE A 201 18.61 -3.38 31.08
N VAL A 202 18.43 -4.42 31.91
CA VAL A 202 18.00 -5.75 31.47
C VAL A 202 16.71 -6.24 32.15
N LYS A 203 16.22 -5.53 33.18
CA LYS A 203 14.99 -5.85 33.91
C LYS A 203 14.03 -4.66 33.85
N GLY A 204 12.74 -4.91 33.65
CA GLY A 204 11.71 -3.87 33.65
C GLY A 204 11.68 -3.00 34.92
N LYS A 205 12.09 -3.55 36.09
CA LYS A 205 12.25 -2.78 37.34
C LYS A 205 13.33 -1.68 37.31
N GLN A 206 14.20 -1.67 36.29
CA GLN A 206 15.21 -0.63 36.07
C GLN A 206 14.67 0.49 35.16
N VAL A 207 13.40 0.45 34.77
CA VAL A 207 12.78 1.41 33.84
C VAL A 207 11.48 1.90 34.45
N SER A 208 11.19 3.20 34.29
CA SER A 208 9.89 3.81 34.54
C SER A 208 9.35 4.33 33.21
N VAL A 209 8.19 3.83 32.80
CA VAL A 209 7.47 4.29 31.60
C VAL A 209 6.12 4.82 32.06
N ASP A 210 5.91 6.13 31.91
CA ASP A 210 4.66 6.79 32.23
C ASP A 210 3.98 7.21 30.92
N ILE A 211 2.87 6.54 30.58
CA ILE A 211 2.05 6.84 29.41
C ILE A 211 0.77 7.51 29.91
N SER A 212 0.53 8.74 29.49
CA SER A 212 -0.69 9.50 29.77
C SER A 212 -1.36 9.89 28.46
N SER A 213 -2.64 10.26 28.52
CA SER A 213 -3.43 10.55 27.31
C SER A 213 -2.92 11.71 26.47
N GLY A 214 -1.94 12.50 26.91
CA GLY A 214 -1.32 13.56 26.10
C GLY A 214 0.17 13.80 26.36
N ALA A 215 0.86 12.88 27.05
CA ALA A 215 2.29 12.97 27.32
C ALA A 215 2.88 11.59 27.64
N ILE A 216 4.14 11.41 27.29
CA ILE A 216 4.91 10.20 27.51
C ILE A 216 6.24 10.53 28.21
N ARG A 217 6.67 9.66 29.12
CA ARG A 217 7.97 9.73 29.78
C ARG A 217 8.59 8.35 29.90
N VAL A 218 9.84 8.22 29.47
CA VAL A 218 10.68 7.02 29.59
C VAL A 218 11.94 7.40 30.35
N ALA A 219 12.18 6.70 31.47
CA ALA A 219 13.31 6.94 32.34
C ALA A 219 13.93 5.63 32.86
N VAL A 220 15.20 5.68 33.22
CA VAL A 220 15.95 4.58 33.84
C VAL A 220 16.11 4.85 35.33
N LEU A 221 15.99 3.80 36.14
CA LEU A 221 16.12 3.81 37.59
C LEU A 221 17.49 3.24 37.99
N GLU A 222 18.39 4.12 38.44
CA GLU A 222 19.72 3.77 38.92
C GLU A 222 19.84 4.03 40.43
N GLY A 223 19.58 2.98 41.21
CA GLY A 223 19.55 3.08 42.67
C GLY A 223 18.41 4.00 43.13
N SER A 224 18.76 5.11 43.78
CA SER A 224 17.81 6.14 44.23
C SER A 224 17.55 7.24 43.20
N SER A 225 18.25 7.22 42.05
CA SER A 225 18.22 8.27 41.03
C SER A 225 17.42 7.83 39.81
N GLN A 226 16.65 8.76 39.23
CA GLN A 226 15.92 8.54 37.98
C GLN A 226 16.55 9.39 36.87
N HIS A 227 17.01 8.75 35.80
CA HIS A 227 17.57 9.40 34.62
C HIS A 227 16.54 9.37 33.48
N ILE A 228 16.02 10.53 33.08
CA ILE A 228 15.04 10.65 31.99
C ILE A 228 15.77 10.47 30.65
N LEU A 229 15.29 9.54 29.81
CA LEU A 229 15.80 9.32 28.45
C LEU A 229 14.99 10.11 27.42
N MET A 230 13.67 10.12 27.61
CA MET A 230 12.73 10.84 26.75
C MET A 230 11.54 11.29 27.58
N GLU A 231 11.12 12.55 27.43
CA GLU A 231 9.89 13.09 27.99
C GLU A 231 9.32 14.10 26.99
N GLY A 232 8.00 14.04 26.76
CA GLY A 232 7.36 14.91 25.79
C GLY A 232 5.85 14.95 25.92
N LYS A 233 5.26 16.07 25.47
CA LYS A 233 3.82 16.19 25.25
C LYS A 233 3.50 15.71 23.84
N LEU A 234 2.47 14.89 23.72
CA LEU A 234 1.97 14.40 22.44
C LEU A 234 1.13 15.49 21.77
N THR A 235 1.16 15.53 20.44
CA THR A 235 0.39 16.50 19.62
C THR A 235 -1.12 16.22 19.65
N HIS A 236 -1.48 14.95 19.78
CA HIS A 236 -2.85 14.45 19.86
C HIS A 236 -3.03 13.60 21.11
N LYS A 237 -4.30 13.36 21.50
CA LYS A 237 -4.59 12.47 22.61
C LYS A 237 -4.53 11.01 22.17
N ILE A 238 -3.95 10.15 23.00
CA ILE A 238 -3.87 8.70 22.80
C ILE A 238 -4.77 7.94 23.79
N ASN A 239 -5.17 6.73 23.43
CA ASN A 239 -5.88 5.83 24.33
C ASN A 239 -4.89 5.04 25.20
N THR A 240 -4.77 5.43 26.48
CA THR A 240 -3.86 4.80 27.44
C THR A 240 -4.23 3.36 27.80
N GLU A 241 -5.47 2.91 27.53
CA GLU A 241 -5.88 1.53 27.82
C GLU A 241 -5.41 0.54 26.75
N SER A 242 -5.21 1.01 25.51
CA SER A 242 -4.62 0.22 24.42
C SER A 242 -3.12 0.46 24.23
N SER A 243 -2.56 1.50 24.85
CA SER A 243 -1.11 1.73 24.87
C SER A 243 -0.40 0.68 25.74
N LEU A 244 0.65 0.09 25.19
CA LEU A 244 1.48 -0.92 25.85
C LEU A 244 2.94 -0.44 25.86
N TRP A 245 3.82 -1.14 26.57
CA TRP A 245 5.26 -0.95 26.41
C TRP A 245 5.99 -2.25 26.74
N SER A 246 7.20 -2.39 26.20
CA SER A 246 8.08 -3.52 26.48
C SER A 246 9.54 -3.06 26.58
N LEU A 247 10.36 -3.86 27.26
CA LEU A 247 11.81 -3.65 27.35
C LEU A 247 12.51 -4.76 26.58
N GLU A 248 13.27 -4.40 25.55
CA GLU A 248 14.32 -5.25 24.98
C GLU A 248 15.59 -5.13 25.84
N PRO A 249 16.01 -6.19 26.57
CA PRO A 249 17.14 -6.12 27.50
C PRO A 249 18.44 -5.61 26.85
N GLY A 250 18.99 -4.53 27.40
CA GLY A 250 20.24 -3.92 26.95
C GLY A 250 20.18 -3.27 25.56
N LYS A 251 18.98 -3.04 25.01
CA LYS A 251 18.77 -2.43 23.69
C LYS A 251 17.88 -1.19 23.75
N CYS A 252 16.59 -1.34 24.04
CA CYS A 252 15.62 -0.24 24.01
C CYS A 252 14.33 -0.56 24.77
N VAL A 253 13.59 0.49 25.14
CA VAL A 253 12.16 0.41 25.45
C VAL A 253 11.39 0.64 24.15
N LEU A 254 10.44 -0.23 23.83
CA LEU A 254 9.39 0.06 22.83
C LEU A 254 8.12 0.46 23.57
N VAL A 255 7.45 1.49 23.06
CA VAL A 255 6.13 1.98 23.48
C VAL A 255 5.24 2.07 22.26
#